data_AF-A0A1Z4JB69-F1
#
_entry.id   AF-A0A1Z4JB69-F1
#
_cell.length_a   1.000
_cell.length_b   1.000
_cell.length_c   1.000
_cell.angle_alpha   90.00
_cell.angle_beta   90.00
_cell.angle_gamma   90.00
#
_symmetry.space_group_name_H-M   'P 1'
#
loop_
_entity.id
_entity.type
_entity.pdbx_description
1 polymer ?
#
loop_
_entity_poly.entity_id
_entity_poly.type
_entity_poly.pdbx_seq_one_letter_code
_entity_poly.pdbx_strand_id
1 'polypeptide(L)'
;MSKQRWANHIALLLGSLVTLNAAPIQAEVINRGIESGPYQEARPAPDFLQPDVKIVVGQPSPSEVNPSFLGPVLLMKSAQVDLVKGTAKLPLHKGKLASGETAWFIITDATDENLSNLHGVNYSPKLAYGFTGRNQRTATISKDGTWVFNRGKVDFEPKLSITPGATNAPFPPQAAQPGSVGDNNYTPLVKVTNATKDVLFNAPMVAFNQTEEQLNAFCNGKPNHDLVHDKVVAICPREGTVTLELTIGFTFSKPILYLSTEANDPVVATLETATYAPAMEDLPFAHEDALPGESAERIYVFVNGATGLDNPHRQGLYSALTDRRGPLNVLGGIPTINLDYSPMWRIFPAVWTEEAIKKGYRARMSDAIHIEDMGAKGYIRSLDGGSLRAVGFIVNCPVVYRVN
;
A
#
# COMPACT_ATOMS: atom_id res chain seq x y z
N MET A 1 3.19 9.52 80.12
CA MET A 1 4.39 10.16 79.56
C MET A 1 5.24 9.08 78.87
N SER A 2 5.72 9.35 77.63
CA SER A 2 6.81 8.64 76.91
C SER A 2 6.52 7.22 76.37
N LYS A 3 6.28 7.00 75.05
CA LYS A 3 7.24 6.70 73.94
C LYS A 3 7.94 5.32 74.14
N GLN A 4 8.08 4.37 73.20
CA GLN A 4 8.32 4.44 71.75
C GLN A 4 8.38 3.01 71.13
N ARG A 5 7.82 2.82 69.91
CA ARG A 5 8.24 1.99 68.72
C ARG A 5 8.61 0.50 68.94
N TRP A 6 8.34 -0.46 68.04
CA TRP A 6 8.63 -0.54 66.61
C TRP A 6 7.59 -1.45 65.92
N ALA A 7 6.94 -0.95 64.87
CA ALA A 7 6.21 -1.77 63.90
C ALA A 7 6.81 -1.46 62.52
N ASN A 8 7.36 -2.48 61.88
CA ASN A 8 8.02 -2.38 60.58
C ASN A 8 7.00 -1.98 59.49
N HIS A 9 7.33 -0.92 58.76
CA HIS A 9 6.61 -0.51 57.56
C HIS A 9 6.97 -1.41 56.40
N ILE A 10 6.01 -2.20 55.92
CA ILE A 10 6.01 -2.73 54.55
C ILE A 10 5.50 -1.59 53.66
N ALA A 11 6.41 -0.90 52.98
CA ALA A 11 6.04 0.02 51.92
C ALA A 11 5.71 -0.81 50.66
N LEU A 12 4.42 -0.98 50.37
CA LEU A 12 3.95 -1.39 49.06
C LEU A 12 4.28 -0.25 48.07
N LEU A 13 5.35 -0.43 47.29
CA LEU A 13 5.55 0.29 46.04
C LEU A 13 4.52 -0.25 45.05
N LEU A 14 3.33 0.35 45.03
CA LEU A 14 2.41 0.27 43.90
C LEU A 14 3.04 1.04 42.74
N GLY A 15 3.94 0.36 42.03
CA GLY A 15 4.35 0.77 40.69
C GLY A 15 3.10 0.78 39.82
N SER A 16 2.67 1.97 39.42
CA SER A 16 1.66 2.17 38.41
C SER A 16 2.15 1.56 37.09
N LEU A 17 1.84 0.28 36.88
CA LEU A 17 1.77 -0.32 35.55
C LEU A 17 0.68 0.43 34.80
N VAL A 18 1.08 1.46 34.06
CA VAL A 18 0.27 2.04 32.99
C VAL A 18 0.21 0.96 31.90
N THR A 19 -0.74 0.05 32.03
CA THR A 19 -1.19 -0.76 30.90
C THR A 19 -1.82 0.22 29.90
N LEU A 20 -1.08 0.55 28.84
CA LEU A 20 -1.63 1.19 27.65
C LEU A 20 -2.65 0.21 27.04
N ASN A 21 -3.88 0.24 27.53
CA ASN A 21 -5.02 -0.37 26.86
C ASN A 21 -5.39 0.55 25.69
N ALA A 22 -4.61 0.51 24.62
CA ALA A 22 -5.13 0.88 23.32
C ALA A 22 -6.25 -0.13 23.03
N ALA A 23 -7.50 0.35 22.94
CA ALA A 23 -8.58 -0.51 22.47
C ALA A 23 -8.17 -1.10 21.12
N PRO A 24 -8.29 -2.42 20.91
CA PRO A 24 -7.93 -3.02 19.63
C PRO A 24 -8.71 -2.32 18.53
N ILE A 25 -8.01 -1.83 17.51
CA ILE A 25 -8.63 -1.34 16.28
C ILE A 25 -9.51 -2.48 15.76
N GLN A 26 -10.83 -2.31 15.83
CA GLN A 26 -11.74 -3.25 15.19
C GLN A 26 -11.73 -2.98 13.69
N ALA A 27 -11.47 -4.01 12.89
CA ALA A 27 -11.54 -3.97 11.44
C ALA A 27 -12.91 -3.47 11.00
N GLU A 28 -12.96 -2.40 10.21
CA GLU A 28 -14.23 -1.89 9.70
C GLU A 28 -14.03 -1.08 8.42
N VAL A 29 -15.06 -1.01 7.59
CA VAL A 29 -15.17 -0.02 6.53
C VAL A 29 -16.29 0.94 6.93
N ILE A 30 -15.96 2.20 7.13
CA ILE A 30 -16.89 3.26 7.51
C ILE A 30 -17.27 4.12 6.30
N ASN A 31 -18.36 4.88 6.43
CA ASN A 31 -18.86 5.78 5.40
C ASN A 31 -19.13 5.08 4.05
N ARG A 32 -19.78 3.91 4.07
CA ARG A 32 -20.07 3.06 2.90
C ARG A 32 -21.11 3.61 1.91
N GLY A 33 -21.41 4.90 1.95
CA GLY A 33 -22.48 5.53 1.20
C GLY A 33 -23.83 5.45 1.92
N ILE A 34 -24.79 6.25 1.44
CA ILE A 34 -26.14 6.36 2.01
C ILE A 34 -27.09 5.47 1.21
N GLU A 35 -27.87 4.64 1.90
CA GLU A 35 -28.97 3.91 1.27
C GLU A 35 -30.11 4.88 0.95
N SER A 36 -30.49 4.96 -0.33
CA SER A 36 -31.64 5.74 -0.78
C SER A 36 -32.58 4.84 -1.57
N GLY A 37 -33.90 5.00 -1.40
CA GLY A 37 -34.89 4.30 -2.22
C GLY A 37 -34.86 4.76 -3.69
N PRO A 38 -35.35 3.93 -4.64
CA PRO A 38 -35.77 2.53 -4.50
C PRO A 38 -34.57 1.60 -4.21
N TYR A 39 -34.79 0.50 -3.50
CA TYR A 39 -33.75 -0.49 -3.19
C TYR A 39 -33.13 -1.06 -4.47
N GLN A 40 -31.97 -0.54 -4.86
CA GLN A 40 -31.14 -1.04 -5.94
C GLN A 40 -29.87 -1.64 -5.34
N GLU A 41 -29.38 -2.72 -5.96
CA GLU A 41 -28.10 -3.33 -5.59
C GLU A 41 -26.93 -2.36 -5.80
N ALA A 42 -27.05 -1.45 -6.78
CA ALA A 42 -26.12 -0.35 -7.01
C ALA A 42 -26.50 0.89 -6.19
N ARG A 43 -25.55 1.42 -5.41
CA ARG A 43 -25.68 2.65 -4.62
C ARG A 43 -24.68 3.70 -5.10
N PRO A 44 -24.95 5.01 -4.96
CA PRO A 44 -23.95 6.04 -5.24
C PRO A 44 -22.65 5.79 -4.45
N ALA A 45 -21.52 5.86 -5.14
CA ALA A 45 -20.22 5.67 -4.50
C ALA A 45 -19.91 6.85 -3.55
N PRO A 46 -19.24 6.60 -2.42
CA PRO A 46 -18.67 7.66 -1.58
C PRO A 46 -17.77 8.63 -2.34
N ASP A 47 -17.66 9.86 -1.84
CA ASP A 47 -17.04 10.99 -2.54
C ASP A 47 -15.61 10.72 -3.04
N PHE A 48 -14.79 10.02 -2.26
CA PHE A 48 -13.41 9.70 -2.65
C PHE A 48 -13.32 8.94 -3.98
N LEU A 49 -14.25 8.00 -4.17
CA LEU A 49 -14.32 7.14 -5.34
C LEU A 49 -14.79 7.90 -6.60
N GLN A 50 -15.52 9.00 -6.42
CA GLN A 50 -16.01 9.82 -7.52
C GLN A 50 -14.93 10.76 -8.08
N PRO A 51 -14.95 11.09 -9.38
CA PRO A 51 -15.91 10.64 -10.40
C PRO A 51 -15.55 9.28 -11.03
N ASP A 52 -14.42 8.69 -10.64
CA ASP A 52 -13.83 7.51 -11.31
C ASP A 52 -14.71 6.26 -11.17
N VAL A 53 -15.33 6.09 -10.00
CA VAL A 53 -16.29 5.02 -9.68
C VAL A 53 -17.54 5.70 -9.15
N LYS A 54 -18.66 5.56 -9.85
CA LYS A 54 -19.94 6.22 -9.51
C LYS A 54 -20.87 5.38 -8.65
N ILE A 55 -20.69 4.07 -8.66
CA ILE A 55 -21.55 3.13 -7.94
C ILE A 55 -20.73 2.13 -7.11
N VAL A 56 -21.35 1.62 -6.05
CA VAL A 56 -20.87 0.51 -5.21
C VAL A 56 -22.02 -0.46 -4.93
N VAL A 57 -21.73 -1.70 -4.55
CA VAL A 57 -22.74 -2.70 -4.16
C VAL A 57 -23.24 -2.43 -2.74
N GLY A 58 -24.56 -2.46 -2.58
CA GLY A 58 -25.24 -2.31 -1.30
C GLY A 58 -25.06 -3.50 -0.36
N GLN A 59 -25.12 -3.22 0.94
CA GLN A 59 -25.19 -4.26 1.98
C GLN A 59 -26.64 -4.65 2.33
N PRO A 60 -26.89 -5.89 2.76
CA PRO A 60 -25.92 -6.99 2.92
C PRO A 60 -25.57 -7.63 1.57
N SER A 61 -24.29 -7.83 1.32
CA SER A 61 -23.77 -8.43 0.09
C SER A 61 -23.39 -9.90 0.32
N PRO A 62 -23.51 -10.77 -0.69
CA PRO A 62 -23.08 -12.16 -0.57
C PRO A 62 -21.61 -12.32 -0.14
N SER A 63 -20.76 -11.33 -0.42
CA SER A 63 -19.35 -11.32 -0.01
C SER A 63 -19.13 -11.19 1.49
N GLU A 64 -20.13 -10.78 2.28
CA GLU A 64 -20.06 -10.81 3.75
C GLU A 64 -20.06 -12.24 4.30
N VAL A 65 -20.63 -13.20 3.55
CA VAL A 65 -20.64 -14.63 3.91
C VAL A 65 -19.47 -15.36 3.26
N ASN A 66 -19.22 -15.11 1.97
CA ASN A 66 -18.11 -15.73 1.25
C ASN A 66 -17.36 -14.69 0.40
N PRO A 67 -16.10 -14.37 0.73
CA PRO A 67 -15.37 -13.29 0.06
C PRO A 67 -15.08 -13.55 -1.44
N SER A 68 -15.24 -14.77 -1.95
CA SER A 68 -15.15 -15.04 -3.39
C SER A 68 -16.37 -14.56 -4.18
N PHE A 69 -17.51 -14.32 -3.51
CA PHE A 69 -18.72 -13.83 -4.16
C PHE A 69 -18.64 -12.35 -4.50
N LEU A 70 -19.60 -11.87 -5.30
CA LEU A 70 -19.73 -10.47 -5.67
C LEU A 70 -19.94 -9.59 -4.42
N GLY A 71 -19.31 -8.43 -4.41
CA GLY A 71 -19.47 -7.43 -3.36
C GLY A 71 -18.18 -7.00 -2.67
N PRO A 72 -18.30 -6.05 -1.73
CA PRO A 72 -17.18 -5.50 -0.97
C PRO A 72 -16.48 -6.55 -0.11
N VAL A 73 -15.15 -6.45 0.00
CA VAL A 73 -14.36 -7.29 0.92
C VAL A 73 -13.24 -6.45 1.55
N LEU A 74 -13.22 -6.38 2.89
CA LEU A 74 -12.07 -5.91 3.64
C LEU A 74 -11.02 -7.03 3.66
N LEU A 75 -9.97 -6.84 2.86
CA LEU A 75 -8.91 -7.83 2.67
C LEU A 75 -7.91 -7.73 3.82
N MET A 76 -7.43 -6.52 4.09
CA MET A 76 -6.58 -6.22 5.24
C MET A 76 -7.45 -5.98 6.48
N LYS A 77 -7.71 -7.06 7.22
CA LYS A 77 -8.54 -7.07 8.43
C LYS A 77 -7.93 -6.33 9.63
N SER A 78 -6.71 -5.80 9.54
CA SER A 78 -6.15 -4.87 10.53
C SER A 78 -6.56 -3.42 10.25
N ALA A 79 -7.16 -3.13 9.10
CA ALA A 79 -7.48 -1.77 8.67
C ALA A 79 -8.87 -1.30 9.07
N GLN A 80 -8.96 0.00 9.39
CA GLN A 80 -10.22 0.77 9.36
C GLN A 80 -10.22 1.68 8.15
N VAL A 81 -11.11 1.41 7.18
CA VAL A 81 -11.17 2.13 5.90
C VAL A 81 -12.26 3.20 5.96
N ASP A 82 -11.91 4.46 5.67
CA ASP A 82 -12.84 5.57 5.48
C ASP A 82 -13.02 5.86 3.99
N LEU A 83 -14.18 5.50 3.44
CA LEU A 83 -14.45 5.66 2.00
C LEU A 83 -14.80 7.09 1.58
N VAL A 84 -15.04 8.01 2.51
CA VAL A 84 -15.23 9.44 2.18
C VAL A 84 -13.87 10.14 2.14
N LYS A 85 -12.96 9.77 3.04
CA LYS A 85 -11.60 10.35 3.07
C LYS A 85 -10.61 9.62 2.17
N GLY A 86 -10.90 8.38 1.78
CA GLY A 86 -9.97 7.55 1.03
C GLY A 86 -8.75 7.16 1.84
N THR A 87 -8.94 6.77 3.11
CA THR A 87 -7.84 6.49 4.03
C THR A 87 -8.01 5.16 4.75
N ALA A 88 -6.91 4.53 5.16
CA ALA A 88 -6.90 3.38 6.05
C ALA A 88 -6.13 3.68 7.33
N LYS A 89 -6.78 3.53 8.49
CA LYS A 89 -6.13 3.53 9.81
C LYS A 89 -5.65 2.11 10.13
N LEU A 90 -4.37 1.97 10.46
CA LEU A 90 -3.67 0.71 10.67
C LEU A 90 -2.95 0.69 12.02
N PRO A 91 -2.63 -0.50 12.56
CA PRO A 91 -1.71 -0.64 13.67
C PRO A 91 -0.33 -0.08 13.32
N LEU A 92 0.22 0.73 14.22
CA LEU A 92 1.57 1.26 14.15
C LEU A 92 2.46 0.46 15.10
N HIS A 93 3.57 -0.06 14.57
CA HIS A 93 4.55 -0.82 15.32
C HIS A 93 5.79 0.02 15.60
N LYS A 94 6.39 -0.20 16.77
CA LYS A 94 7.66 0.39 17.18
C LYS A 94 8.76 -0.66 17.11
N GLY A 95 9.84 -0.31 16.44
CA GLY A 95 11.09 -1.06 16.43
C GLY A 95 12.28 -0.13 16.51
N LYS A 96 13.46 -0.69 16.28
CA LYS A 96 14.71 0.06 16.18
C LYS A 96 15.66 -0.62 15.22
N LEU A 97 16.61 0.14 14.69
CA LEU A 97 17.78 -0.45 14.04
C LEU A 97 18.75 -0.96 15.10
N ALA A 98 19.62 -1.89 14.69
CA ALA A 98 20.75 -2.34 15.51
C ALA A 98 21.66 -1.17 15.94
N SER A 99 21.70 -0.09 15.15
CA SER A 99 22.41 1.16 15.45
C SER A 99 21.69 2.07 16.47
N GLY A 100 20.44 1.76 16.85
CA GLY A 100 19.70 2.40 17.94
C GLY A 100 18.59 3.37 17.52
N GLU A 101 18.57 3.83 16.26
CA GLU A 101 17.53 4.72 15.75
C GLU A 101 16.15 4.03 15.77
N THR A 102 15.12 4.78 16.14
CA THR A 102 13.74 4.25 16.19
C THR A 102 13.20 4.05 14.77
N ALA A 103 12.50 2.95 14.55
CA ALA A 103 11.77 2.68 13.31
C ALA A 103 10.29 2.51 13.62
N TRP A 104 9.45 3.30 12.95
CA TRP A 104 7.98 3.21 13.03
C TRP A 104 7.48 2.59 11.74
N PHE A 105 6.74 1.50 11.82
CA PHE A 105 6.37 0.71 10.64
C PHE A 105 4.98 0.12 10.77
N ILE A 106 4.40 -0.23 9.62
CA ILE A 106 3.16 -1.00 9.52
C ILE A 106 3.49 -2.41 9.04
N ILE A 107 2.61 -3.38 9.27
CA ILE A 107 2.69 -4.71 8.65
C ILE A 107 1.47 -4.88 7.76
N THR A 108 1.68 -5.24 6.50
CA THR A 108 0.59 -5.29 5.50
C THR A 108 0.38 -6.68 4.92
N ASP A 109 1.42 -7.51 4.91
CA ASP A 109 1.38 -8.85 4.32
C ASP A 109 2.35 -9.80 5.04
N ALA A 110 2.08 -11.10 4.96
CA ALA A 110 2.99 -12.15 5.42
C ALA A 110 2.97 -13.37 4.48
N THR A 111 4.09 -14.10 4.41
CA THR A 111 4.21 -15.36 3.66
C THR A 111 3.61 -16.57 4.36
N ASP A 112 3.09 -16.40 5.58
CA ASP A 112 2.44 -17.46 6.33
C ASP A 112 0.97 -17.13 6.57
N GLU A 113 0.08 -18.03 6.18
CA GLU A 113 -1.37 -17.84 6.25
C GLU A 113 -1.89 -17.75 7.70
N ASN A 114 -1.33 -18.53 8.63
CA ASN A 114 -1.76 -18.48 10.02
C ASN A 114 -1.36 -17.16 10.67
N LEU A 115 -0.14 -16.70 10.43
CA LEU A 115 0.32 -15.41 10.93
C LEU A 115 -0.37 -14.24 10.23
N SER A 116 -0.65 -14.33 8.93
CA SER A 116 -1.40 -13.29 8.24
C SER A 116 -2.81 -13.16 8.84
N ASN A 117 -3.48 -14.27 9.09
CA ASN A 117 -4.78 -14.30 9.76
C ASN A 117 -4.71 -13.78 11.21
N LEU A 118 -3.68 -14.16 11.97
CA LEU A 118 -3.47 -13.70 13.34
C LEU A 118 -3.30 -12.18 13.41
N HIS A 119 -2.57 -11.60 12.46
CA HIS A 119 -2.28 -10.16 12.43
C HIS A 119 -3.29 -9.35 11.63
N GLY A 120 -4.26 -10.00 10.98
CA GLY A 120 -5.24 -9.34 10.10
C GLY A 120 -4.61 -8.73 8.85
N VAL A 121 -3.48 -9.23 8.39
CA VAL A 121 -2.76 -8.77 7.19
C VAL A 121 -2.98 -9.75 6.04
N ASN A 122 -2.65 -9.36 4.80
CA ASN A 122 -2.89 -10.26 3.67
C ASN A 122 -1.91 -11.44 3.66
N TYR A 123 -2.39 -12.61 3.28
CA TYR A 123 -1.54 -13.75 2.96
C TYR A 123 -0.95 -13.56 1.55
N SER A 124 0.39 -13.55 1.44
CA SER A 124 1.10 -13.32 0.18
C SER A 124 2.08 -14.45 -0.13
N PRO A 125 1.63 -15.53 -0.79
CA PRO A 125 2.48 -16.70 -1.03
C PRO A 125 3.70 -16.38 -1.92
N LYS A 126 3.56 -15.50 -2.92
CA LYS A 126 4.67 -15.16 -3.83
C LYS A 126 5.84 -14.46 -3.14
N LEU A 127 5.59 -13.77 -2.03
CA LEU A 127 6.67 -13.17 -1.23
C LEU A 127 7.67 -14.21 -0.70
N ALA A 128 7.34 -15.51 -0.68
CA ALA A 128 8.30 -16.56 -0.38
C ALA A 128 9.52 -16.54 -1.32
N TYR A 129 9.37 -15.99 -2.53
CA TYR A 129 10.46 -15.78 -3.49
C TYR A 129 11.09 -14.38 -3.42
N GLY A 130 10.56 -13.47 -2.60
CA GLY A 130 11.02 -12.08 -2.53
C GLY A 130 12.31 -11.87 -1.72
N PHE A 131 12.80 -12.91 -1.05
CA PHE A 131 14.02 -12.86 -0.24
C PHE A 131 15.27 -13.04 -1.13
N THR A 132 15.62 -12.03 -1.91
CA THR A 132 16.73 -12.05 -2.88
C THR A 132 17.71 -10.88 -2.68
N GLY A 133 19.01 -11.13 -2.82
CA GLY A 133 20.03 -10.07 -2.89
C GLY A 133 20.02 -9.08 -1.72
N ARG A 134 19.87 -7.79 -2.00
CA ARG A 134 19.70 -6.71 -1.02
C ARG A 134 18.26 -6.56 -0.55
N ASN A 135 17.27 -7.10 -1.28
CA ASN A 135 15.84 -7.09 -0.96
C ASN A 135 15.48 -8.00 0.23
N GLN A 136 16.38 -8.12 1.21
CA GLN A 136 16.22 -8.92 2.41
C GLN A 136 16.72 -8.15 3.63
N ARG A 137 15.83 -7.52 4.38
CA ARG A 137 16.19 -7.10 5.75
C ARG A 137 15.94 -8.24 6.71
N THR A 138 16.74 -8.32 7.76
CA THR A 138 16.48 -9.25 8.85
C THR A 138 16.14 -8.49 10.11
N ALA A 139 15.30 -9.10 10.94
CA ALA A 139 14.99 -8.59 12.25
C ALA A 139 14.98 -9.71 13.29
N THR A 140 15.25 -9.34 14.54
CA THR A 140 14.92 -10.17 15.69
C THR A 140 13.87 -9.48 16.53
N ILE A 141 12.95 -10.25 17.10
CA ILE A 141 11.96 -9.74 18.05
C ILE A 141 12.49 -9.98 19.46
N SER A 142 12.71 -8.90 20.21
CA SER A 142 13.21 -8.93 21.59
C SER A 142 12.15 -9.47 22.56
N LYS A 143 12.55 -9.81 23.80
CA LYS A 143 11.63 -10.36 24.81
C LYS A 143 10.46 -9.43 25.16
N ASP A 144 10.64 -8.12 24.98
CA ASP A 144 9.65 -7.07 25.18
C ASP A 144 8.77 -6.83 23.93
N GLY A 145 8.95 -7.60 22.86
CA GLY A 145 8.25 -7.44 21.59
C GLY A 145 8.89 -6.44 20.62
N THR A 146 9.98 -5.77 21.00
CA THR A 146 10.65 -4.78 20.14
C THR A 146 11.32 -5.46 18.94
N TRP A 147 10.97 -5.02 17.73
CA TRP A 147 11.67 -5.42 16.51
C TRP A 147 13.02 -4.72 16.41
N VAL A 148 14.09 -5.49 16.20
CA VAL A 148 15.44 -4.98 16.00
C VAL A 148 15.86 -5.32 14.57
N PHE A 149 15.81 -4.32 13.69
CA PHE A 149 16.20 -4.45 12.29
C PHE A 149 17.72 -4.37 12.15
N ASN A 150 18.31 -5.23 11.32
CA ASN A 150 19.75 -5.22 11.12
C ASN A 150 20.26 -4.01 10.31
N ARG A 151 19.46 -3.49 9.37
CA ARG A 151 19.82 -2.40 8.46
C ARG A 151 18.60 -1.78 7.77
N GLY A 152 18.86 -0.80 6.90
CA GLY A 152 17.87 -0.12 6.06
C GLY A 152 17.30 1.10 6.77
N LYS A 153 17.80 2.29 6.42
CA LYS A 153 17.31 3.59 6.87
C LYS A 153 16.42 4.22 5.80
N VAL A 154 15.51 5.09 6.23
CA VAL A 154 14.72 5.95 5.34
C VAL A 154 14.90 7.40 5.74
N ASP A 155 15.22 8.24 4.78
CA ASP A 155 15.20 9.69 4.89
C ASP A 155 13.84 10.21 4.40
N PHE A 156 13.12 10.91 5.27
CA PHE A 156 11.82 11.53 4.98
C PHE A 156 11.92 13.04 4.75
N GLU A 157 13.12 13.64 4.86
CA GLU A 157 13.32 15.07 4.63
C GLU A 157 13.16 15.53 3.15
N PRO A 158 13.35 14.69 2.11
CA PRO A 158 13.14 15.10 0.74
C PRO A 158 11.72 15.63 0.48
N LYS A 159 11.59 16.60 -0.42
CA LYS A 159 10.29 17.18 -0.77
C LYS A 159 9.74 16.53 -2.02
N LEU A 160 8.61 15.83 -1.90
CA LEU A 160 7.89 15.28 -3.03
C LEU A 160 7.60 16.39 -4.06
N SER A 161 8.08 16.20 -5.28
CA SER A 161 7.86 17.16 -6.36
C SER A 161 7.80 16.47 -7.70
N ILE A 162 6.84 16.85 -8.53
CA ILE A 162 6.73 16.37 -9.90
C ILE A 162 6.38 17.51 -10.85
N THR A 163 7.15 17.61 -11.92
CA THR A 163 6.91 18.56 -13.02
C THR A 163 6.57 17.75 -14.26
N PRO A 164 5.31 17.80 -14.75
CA PRO A 164 4.92 17.12 -15.97
C PRO A 164 5.80 17.48 -17.18
N GLY A 165 5.85 16.57 -18.14
CA GLY A 165 6.38 16.74 -19.50
C GLY A 165 5.68 17.83 -20.31
N ALA A 166 5.80 17.75 -21.63
CA ALA A 166 5.08 18.63 -22.54
C ALA A 166 3.56 18.43 -22.42
N THR A 167 2.73 19.44 -22.69
CA THR A 167 1.27 19.35 -22.52
C THR A 167 0.62 18.20 -23.33
N ASN A 168 1.14 17.89 -24.51
CA ASN A 168 0.67 16.77 -25.35
C ASN A 168 1.31 15.41 -25.01
N ALA A 169 2.34 15.41 -24.17
CA ALA A 169 3.05 14.23 -23.70
C ALA A 169 3.61 14.48 -22.29
N PRO A 170 2.73 14.54 -21.26
CA PRO A 170 3.13 14.90 -19.89
C PRO A 170 3.98 13.82 -19.21
N PHE A 171 4.01 12.60 -19.75
CA PHE A 171 4.97 11.57 -19.34
C PHE A 171 5.96 11.28 -20.49
N PRO A 172 7.27 11.14 -20.21
CA PRO A 172 7.90 11.23 -18.90
C PRO A 172 7.90 12.66 -18.31
N PRO A 173 7.90 12.81 -16.97
CA PRO A 173 7.99 14.13 -16.34
C PRO A 173 9.35 14.79 -16.62
N GLN A 174 9.38 16.12 -16.65
CA GLN A 174 10.61 16.91 -16.81
C GLN A 174 11.51 16.81 -15.56
N ALA A 175 10.88 16.71 -14.39
CA ALA A 175 11.55 16.52 -13.11
C ALA A 175 10.64 15.71 -12.18
N ALA A 176 11.24 14.81 -11.41
CA ALA A 176 10.58 14.00 -10.40
C ALA A 176 11.53 13.87 -9.20
N GLN A 177 11.00 14.10 -8.01
CA GLN A 177 11.71 13.98 -6.74
C GLN A 177 10.81 13.22 -5.77
N PRO A 178 11.22 12.02 -5.29
CA PRO A 178 10.47 11.33 -4.25
C PRO A 178 10.58 12.11 -2.93
N GLY A 179 9.52 12.08 -2.13
CA GLY A 179 9.50 12.72 -0.80
C GLY A 179 10.14 11.86 0.29
N SER A 180 10.47 10.61 0.00
CA SER A 180 11.21 9.75 0.91
C SER A 180 12.15 8.82 0.18
N VAL A 181 13.34 8.62 0.75
CA VAL A 181 14.44 7.88 0.13
C VAL A 181 15.05 6.91 1.14
N GLY A 182 14.96 5.62 0.82
CA GLY A 182 15.66 4.57 1.51
C GLY A 182 17.16 4.56 1.17
N ASP A 183 18.00 4.16 2.13
CA ASP A 183 19.39 3.85 1.84
C ASP A 183 19.53 2.61 0.92
N ASN A 184 20.74 2.33 0.44
CA ASN A 184 21.04 1.20 -0.47
C ASN A 184 20.60 -0.18 0.04
N ASN A 185 20.28 -0.31 1.32
CA ASN A 185 19.87 -1.54 2.00
C ASN A 185 18.40 -1.54 2.43
N TYR A 186 17.66 -0.46 2.18
CA TYR A 186 16.26 -0.35 2.55
C TYR A 186 15.35 -1.08 1.55
N THR A 187 14.49 -1.93 2.11
CA THR A 187 13.37 -2.64 1.49
C THR A 187 12.28 -2.78 2.55
N PRO A 188 11.00 -2.89 2.19
CA PRO A 188 9.96 -3.19 3.17
C PRO A 188 9.96 -4.67 3.60
N LEU A 189 10.66 -5.57 2.90
CA LEU A 189 10.62 -7.00 3.21
C LEU A 189 11.57 -7.38 4.35
N VAL A 190 11.01 -8.00 5.38
CA VAL A 190 11.72 -8.32 6.62
C VAL A 190 11.54 -9.78 7.03
N LYS A 191 12.64 -10.52 7.13
CA LYS A 191 12.67 -11.88 7.67
C LYS A 191 12.98 -11.85 9.16
N VAL A 192 12.12 -12.45 9.97
CA VAL A 192 12.36 -12.60 11.41
C VAL A 192 13.22 -13.85 11.65
N THR A 193 14.44 -13.67 12.18
CA THR A 193 15.43 -14.75 12.25
C THR A 193 15.46 -15.52 13.57
N ASN A 194 14.74 -15.03 14.60
CA ASN A 194 14.59 -15.72 15.87
C ASN A 194 13.19 -16.31 16.07
N ALA A 195 12.49 -16.57 14.96
CA ALA A 195 11.26 -17.37 14.91
C ALA A 195 11.58 -18.81 14.49
N THR A 196 10.77 -19.78 14.91
CA THR A 196 10.92 -21.19 14.51
C THR A 196 10.52 -21.44 13.06
N LYS A 197 9.81 -20.50 12.44
CA LYS A 197 9.35 -20.55 11.04
C LYS A 197 10.04 -19.47 10.22
N ASP A 198 10.46 -19.84 9.01
CA ASP A 198 10.89 -18.87 8.01
C ASP A 198 9.69 -18.09 7.49
N VAL A 199 9.55 -16.85 7.95
CA VAL A 199 8.45 -15.95 7.59
C VAL A 199 9.02 -14.64 7.11
N LEU A 200 8.52 -14.17 5.97
CA LEU A 200 8.76 -12.84 5.45
C LEU A 200 7.52 -11.99 5.70
N PHE A 201 7.73 -10.83 6.32
CA PHE A 201 6.72 -9.80 6.47
C PHE A 201 6.99 -8.68 5.49
N ASN A 202 5.91 -8.13 4.91
CA ASN A 202 5.94 -6.81 4.31
C ASN A 202 5.73 -5.78 5.42
N ALA A 203 6.79 -5.03 5.74
CA ALA A 203 6.84 -4.12 6.88
C ALA A 203 7.36 -2.70 6.50
N PRO A 204 6.60 -1.92 5.71
CA PRO A 204 6.96 -0.55 5.33
C PRO A 204 7.22 0.37 6.53
N MET A 205 8.33 1.13 6.48
CA MET A 205 8.56 2.21 7.43
C MET A 205 7.72 3.44 7.08
N VAL A 206 7.10 4.04 8.09
CA VAL A 206 6.28 5.25 7.95
C VAL A 206 6.87 6.46 8.67
N ALA A 207 7.84 6.24 9.56
CA ALA A 207 8.68 7.28 10.14
C ALA A 207 10.01 6.67 10.65
N PHE A 208 11.08 7.45 10.64
CA PHE A 208 12.41 6.99 11.04
C PHE A 208 13.13 8.01 11.92
N ASN A 209 13.79 7.51 12.97
CA ASN A 209 14.56 8.28 13.94
C ASN A 209 13.78 9.43 14.63
N GLN A 210 12.47 9.24 14.83
CA GLN A 210 11.60 10.19 15.53
C GLN A 210 11.18 9.67 16.90
N THR A 211 11.03 10.57 17.87
CA THR A 211 10.50 10.21 19.20
C THR A 211 8.98 10.07 19.19
N GLU A 212 8.45 9.42 20.23
CA GLU A 212 7.00 9.32 20.42
C GLU A 212 6.35 10.68 20.59
N GLU A 213 6.98 11.57 21.36
CA GLU A 213 6.48 12.91 21.65
C GLU A 213 6.31 13.75 20.38
N GLN A 214 7.29 13.68 19.46
CA GLN A 214 7.24 14.38 18.18
C GLN A 214 6.07 13.87 17.33
N LEU A 215 5.94 12.55 17.17
CA LEU A 215 4.89 11.96 16.34
C LEU A 215 3.50 12.08 16.98
N ASN A 216 3.40 12.07 18.30
CA ASN A 216 2.14 12.27 19.03
C ASN A 216 1.51 13.65 18.78
N ALA A 217 2.27 14.62 18.28
CA ALA A 217 1.74 15.90 17.82
C ALA A 217 0.81 15.76 16.58
N PHE A 218 0.95 14.66 15.82
CA PHE A 218 0.23 14.42 14.56
C PHE A 218 -0.97 13.48 14.69
N CYS A 219 -1.37 13.11 15.92
CA CYS A 219 -2.52 12.22 16.14
C CYS A 219 -3.84 12.78 15.58
N ASN A 220 -3.98 14.11 15.55
CA ASN A 220 -5.17 14.79 15.03
C ASN A 220 -5.02 15.21 13.55
N GLY A 221 -4.02 14.65 12.86
CA GLY A 221 -3.71 14.91 11.46
C GLY A 221 -2.73 16.06 11.22
N LYS A 222 -2.59 16.46 9.96
CA LYS A 222 -1.60 17.45 9.46
C LYS A 222 -0.16 17.10 9.86
N PRO A 223 0.32 15.90 9.49
CA PRO A 223 1.69 15.50 9.80
C PRO A 223 2.71 16.42 9.11
N ASN A 224 3.89 16.52 9.70
CA ASN A 224 5.05 17.06 9.00
C ASN A 224 5.69 15.93 8.17
N HIS A 225 5.55 15.99 6.85
CA HIS A 225 6.11 14.99 5.95
C HIS A 225 7.64 14.94 5.92
N ASP A 226 8.33 15.89 6.55
CA ASP A 226 9.79 15.79 6.77
C ASP A 226 10.17 14.68 7.75
N LEU A 227 9.18 14.20 8.51
CA LEU A 227 9.36 13.24 9.59
C LEU A 227 8.65 11.91 9.30
N VAL A 228 7.75 11.87 8.31
CA VAL A 228 6.88 10.74 8.04
C VAL A 228 6.63 10.57 6.54
N HIS A 229 6.26 9.35 6.14
CA HIS A 229 5.89 9.02 4.77
C HIS A 229 4.84 9.98 4.17
N ASP A 230 4.95 10.33 2.89
CA ASP A 230 4.07 11.31 2.21
C ASP A 230 2.58 10.95 2.24
N LYS A 231 2.25 9.65 2.25
CA LYS A 231 0.85 9.17 2.40
C LYS A 231 0.31 9.17 3.83
N VAL A 232 1.10 9.46 4.86
CA VAL A 232 0.58 9.53 6.24
C VAL A 232 -0.33 10.76 6.35
N VAL A 233 -1.58 10.58 6.78
CA VAL A 233 -2.52 11.69 7.04
C VAL A 233 -2.68 11.98 8.54
N ALA A 234 -2.35 11.00 9.39
CA ALA A 234 -2.26 11.11 10.85
C ALA A 234 -1.38 9.98 11.38
N ILE A 235 -0.61 10.22 12.44
CA ILE A 235 0.19 9.18 13.12
C ILE A 235 0.11 9.38 14.62
N CYS A 236 -0.12 8.31 15.37
CA CYS A 236 -0.38 8.38 16.80
C CYS A 236 0.24 7.21 17.57
N PRO A 237 1.54 7.31 17.94
CA PRO A 237 2.21 6.29 18.75
C PRO A 237 1.50 5.94 20.06
N ARG A 238 0.95 6.93 20.77
CA ARG A 238 0.22 6.68 22.03
C ARG A 238 -1.03 5.81 21.87
N GLU A 239 -1.64 5.84 20.69
CA GLU A 239 -2.77 4.97 20.32
C GLU A 239 -2.30 3.72 19.57
N GLY A 240 -1.02 3.62 19.22
CA GLY A 240 -0.47 2.55 18.40
C GLY A 240 -1.06 2.53 16.99
N THR A 241 -1.33 3.69 16.38
CA THR A 241 -2.02 3.75 15.07
C THR A 241 -1.38 4.75 14.10
N VAL A 242 -1.59 4.51 12.80
CA VAL A 242 -1.26 5.43 11.71
C VAL A 242 -2.35 5.37 10.66
N THR A 243 -2.72 6.50 10.09
CA THR A 243 -3.70 6.59 9.00
C THR A 243 -2.97 6.98 7.74
N LEU A 244 -3.14 6.19 6.67
CA LEU A 244 -2.55 6.43 5.36
C LEU A 244 -3.62 6.69 4.30
N GLU A 245 -3.28 7.52 3.33
CA GLU A 245 -4.05 7.71 2.10
C GLU A 245 -4.02 6.44 1.23
N LEU A 246 -5.16 6.09 0.65
CA LEU A 246 -5.34 4.96 -0.26
C LEU A 246 -5.29 5.43 -1.71
N THR A 247 -4.98 4.51 -2.62
CA THR A 247 -5.02 4.72 -4.07
C THR A 247 -6.14 3.88 -4.67
N ILE A 248 -6.89 4.45 -5.62
CA ILE A 248 -7.91 3.73 -6.39
C ILE A 248 -7.25 2.99 -7.55
N GLY A 249 -7.63 1.73 -7.73
CA GLY A 249 -7.28 0.91 -8.89
C GLY A 249 -8.38 -0.07 -9.25
N PHE A 250 -8.05 -0.99 -10.14
CA PHE A 250 -8.96 -2.04 -10.58
C PHE A 250 -8.25 -3.39 -10.62
N THR A 251 -9.03 -4.47 -10.50
CA THR A 251 -8.59 -5.85 -10.77
C THR A 251 -9.79 -6.62 -11.29
N PHE A 252 -9.67 -7.28 -12.44
CA PHE A 252 -10.76 -8.03 -13.10
C PHE A 252 -12.12 -7.30 -13.08
N SER A 253 -12.10 -6.04 -13.48
CA SER A 253 -13.25 -5.11 -13.50
C SER A 253 -13.84 -4.70 -12.15
N LYS A 254 -13.20 -5.06 -11.04
CA LYS A 254 -13.60 -4.68 -9.67
C LYS A 254 -12.75 -3.50 -9.19
N PRO A 255 -13.36 -2.39 -8.72
CA PRO A 255 -12.60 -1.33 -8.09
C PRO A 255 -12.00 -1.79 -6.76
N ILE A 256 -10.79 -1.35 -6.47
CA ILE A 256 -10.07 -1.65 -5.24
C ILE A 256 -9.41 -0.41 -4.68
N LEU A 257 -9.12 -0.46 -3.39
CA LEU A 257 -8.27 0.48 -2.68
C LEU A 257 -7.02 -0.25 -2.19
N TYR A 258 -5.87 0.33 -2.47
CA TYR A 258 -4.56 -0.20 -2.08
C TYR A 258 -3.68 0.90 -1.49
N LEU A 259 -2.67 0.53 -0.72
CA LEU A 259 -1.59 1.42 -0.29
C LEU A 259 -0.50 1.41 -1.35
N SER A 260 0.28 2.48 -1.50
CA SER A 260 1.51 2.47 -2.28
C SER A 260 2.63 3.02 -1.42
N THR A 261 3.61 2.18 -1.08
CA THR A 261 4.56 2.48 0.02
C THR A 261 6.00 2.52 -0.43
N GLU A 262 6.42 1.68 -1.37
CA GLU A 262 7.78 1.70 -1.91
C GLU A 262 7.82 1.51 -3.43
N ALA A 263 8.87 2.02 -4.08
CA ALA A 263 9.21 1.65 -5.45
C ALA A 263 10.73 1.57 -5.64
N ASN A 264 11.19 0.73 -6.57
CA ASN A 264 12.62 0.55 -6.86
C ASN A 264 13.21 1.60 -7.82
N ASP A 265 12.42 2.54 -8.32
CA ASP A 265 12.84 3.60 -9.23
C ASP A 265 12.36 4.97 -8.71
N PRO A 266 13.19 6.02 -8.75
CA PRO A 266 12.84 7.32 -8.16
C PRO A 266 11.69 8.03 -8.89
N VAL A 267 11.54 7.86 -10.21
CA VAL A 267 10.43 8.45 -10.96
C VAL A 267 9.13 7.74 -10.61
N VAL A 268 9.16 6.41 -10.54
CA VAL A 268 8.02 5.59 -10.11
C VAL A 268 7.62 5.92 -8.67
N ALA A 269 8.60 6.00 -7.75
CA ALA A 269 8.36 6.37 -6.35
C ALA A 269 7.66 7.75 -6.25
N THR A 270 8.10 8.71 -7.06
CA THR A 270 7.47 10.04 -7.12
C THR A 270 6.03 9.97 -7.62
N LEU A 271 5.76 9.22 -8.70
CA LEU A 271 4.42 9.10 -9.30
C LEU A 271 3.41 8.40 -8.38
N GLU A 272 3.90 7.47 -7.55
CA GLU A 272 3.09 6.70 -6.61
C GLU A 272 2.96 7.37 -5.23
N THR A 273 3.73 8.44 -4.98
CA THR A 273 3.89 9.06 -3.64
C THR A 273 4.41 8.02 -2.63
N ALA A 274 5.41 7.26 -3.04
CA ALA A 274 6.02 6.15 -2.30
C ALA A 274 7.48 6.48 -1.91
N THR A 275 8.02 5.73 -0.95
CA THR A 275 9.45 5.76 -0.63
C THR A 275 10.27 5.12 -1.75
N TYR A 276 11.31 5.81 -2.23
CA TYR A 276 12.28 5.18 -3.13
C TYR A 276 13.12 4.16 -2.35
N ALA A 277 13.03 2.88 -2.70
CA ALA A 277 13.68 1.77 -2.02
C ALA A 277 14.63 1.02 -2.96
N PRO A 278 15.92 1.42 -3.04
CA PRO A 278 16.86 0.89 -4.04
C PRO A 278 17.19 -0.60 -3.86
N ALA A 279 17.00 -1.17 -2.67
CA ALA A 279 17.26 -2.60 -2.48
C ALA A 279 16.24 -3.49 -3.20
N MET A 280 15.07 -2.95 -3.60
CA MET A 280 14.04 -3.68 -4.34
C MET A 280 14.46 -3.98 -5.80
N GLU A 281 15.52 -3.37 -6.32
CA GLU A 281 16.07 -3.71 -7.65
C GLU A 281 16.55 -5.16 -7.76
N ASP A 282 16.87 -5.80 -6.62
CA ASP A 282 17.32 -7.18 -6.56
C ASP A 282 16.16 -8.19 -6.66
N LEU A 283 14.91 -7.72 -6.75
CA LEU A 283 13.76 -8.58 -7.06
C LEU A 283 13.77 -8.96 -8.55
N PRO A 284 13.54 -10.24 -8.87
CA PRO A 284 13.25 -10.62 -10.24
C PRO A 284 12.00 -9.92 -10.77
N PHE A 285 11.99 -9.52 -12.04
CA PHE A 285 10.90 -8.74 -12.64
C PHE A 285 10.35 -9.33 -13.96
N ALA A 286 11.02 -10.32 -14.54
CA ALA A 286 10.78 -10.80 -15.91
C ALA A 286 10.43 -12.29 -16.00
N HIS A 287 9.94 -12.91 -14.91
CA HIS A 287 9.54 -14.31 -14.94
C HIS A 287 8.08 -14.47 -15.37
N GLU A 288 7.66 -15.61 -15.92
CA GLU A 288 6.22 -15.85 -16.07
C GLU A 288 5.57 -15.88 -14.68
N ASP A 289 4.31 -15.45 -14.62
CA ASP A 289 3.66 -15.02 -13.38
C ASP A 289 3.63 -16.08 -12.27
N ALA A 290 3.48 -17.35 -12.64
CA ALA A 290 3.42 -18.49 -11.72
C ALA A 290 4.73 -19.28 -11.64
N LEU A 291 5.85 -18.78 -12.19
CA LEU A 291 7.13 -19.49 -12.11
C LEU A 291 7.69 -19.46 -10.69
N PRO A 292 8.32 -20.56 -10.24
CA PRO A 292 9.16 -20.53 -9.05
C PRO A 292 10.21 -19.43 -9.17
N GLY A 293 10.27 -18.53 -8.18
CA GLY A 293 11.16 -17.36 -8.19
C GLY A 293 10.47 -16.04 -8.55
N GLU A 294 9.24 -16.04 -9.09
CA GLU A 294 8.48 -14.81 -9.30
C GLU A 294 7.82 -14.35 -7.99
N SER A 295 8.32 -13.24 -7.47
CA SER A 295 7.86 -12.68 -6.19
C SER A 295 6.83 -11.58 -6.35
N ALA A 296 6.67 -11.04 -7.57
CA ALA A 296 5.81 -9.92 -7.87
C ALA A 296 4.66 -10.34 -8.80
N GLU A 297 3.49 -9.76 -8.58
CA GLU A 297 2.37 -9.82 -9.51
C GLU A 297 2.44 -8.66 -10.52
N ARG A 298 1.64 -8.70 -11.59
CA ARG A 298 1.60 -7.66 -12.62
C ARG A 298 0.70 -6.50 -12.23
N ILE A 299 1.17 -5.28 -12.49
CA ILE A 299 0.35 -4.06 -12.48
C ILE A 299 0.48 -3.38 -13.83
N TYR A 300 -0.65 -3.13 -14.49
CA TYR A 300 -0.72 -2.36 -15.72
C TYR A 300 -0.87 -0.89 -15.40
N VAL A 301 0.06 -0.11 -15.93
CA VAL A 301 0.09 1.35 -15.79
C VAL A 301 -0.09 1.94 -17.17
N PHE A 302 -1.28 2.44 -17.46
CA PHE A 302 -1.52 3.12 -18.74
C PHE A 302 -0.73 4.42 -18.78
N VAL A 303 -0.08 4.70 -19.92
CA VAL A 303 0.70 5.93 -20.09
C VAL A 303 -0.18 7.02 -20.71
N ASN A 304 -0.69 6.77 -21.91
CA ASN A 304 -1.41 7.73 -22.75
C ASN A 304 -2.93 7.48 -22.80
N GLY A 305 -3.51 6.99 -21.71
CA GLY A 305 -4.97 6.85 -21.56
C GLY A 305 -5.70 8.19 -21.70
N ALA A 306 -7.03 8.15 -21.71
CA ALA A 306 -7.81 9.38 -21.87
C ALA A 306 -7.64 10.29 -20.64
N THR A 307 -7.77 11.61 -20.82
CA THR A 307 -7.63 12.63 -19.77
C THR A 307 -8.91 13.44 -19.61
N GLY A 308 -8.97 14.25 -18.55
CA GLY A 308 -10.10 15.10 -18.18
C GLY A 308 -10.96 14.48 -17.07
N LEU A 309 -11.26 15.26 -16.02
CA LEU A 309 -12.04 14.79 -14.87
C LEU A 309 -13.47 14.35 -15.24
N ASP A 310 -14.07 14.99 -16.26
CA ASP A 310 -15.40 14.64 -16.74
C ASP A 310 -15.39 13.50 -17.77
N ASN A 311 -14.20 13.00 -18.16
CA ASN A 311 -14.07 11.92 -19.12
C ASN A 311 -14.26 10.57 -18.42
N PRO A 312 -15.32 9.78 -18.72
CA PRO A 312 -15.56 8.50 -18.08
C PRO A 312 -14.47 7.46 -18.37
N HIS A 313 -13.65 7.71 -19.39
CA HIS A 313 -12.53 6.86 -19.78
C HIS A 313 -11.17 7.37 -19.29
N ARG A 314 -11.16 8.37 -18.39
CA ARG A 314 -9.94 8.90 -17.77
C ARG A 314 -9.09 7.76 -17.22
N GLN A 315 -7.81 7.70 -17.60
CA GLN A 315 -6.88 6.69 -17.10
C GLN A 315 -5.42 7.06 -17.41
N GLY A 316 -4.51 6.63 -16.54
CA GLY A 316 -3.09 6.55 -16.82
C GLY A 316 -2.29 7.77 -16.38
N LEU A 317 -0.98 7.70 -16.62
CA LEU A 317 -0.01 8.70 -16.19
C LEU A 317 -0.28 10.07 -16.79
N TYR A 318 -0.72 10.14 -18.05
CA TYR A 318 -1.09 11.41 -18.66
C TYR A 318 -2.19 12.11 -17.87
N SER A 319 -3.24 11.38 -17.52
CA SER A 319 -4.31 11.90 -16.70
C SER A 319 -3.85 12.23 -15.28
N ALA A 320 -3.02 11.39 -14.67
CA ALA A 320 -2.54 11.65 -13.31
C ALA A 320 -1.76 12.96 -13.22
N LEU A 321 -0.93 13.24 -14.23
CA LEU A 321 -0.10 14.43 -14.33
C LEU A 321 -0.87 15.69 -14.73
N THR A 322 -2.01 15.58 -15.40
CA THR A 322 -2.83 16.74 -15.80
C THR A 322 -4.03 17.00 -14.89
N ASP A 323 -4.69 15.94 -14.44
CA ASP A 323 -5.99 15.99 -13.75
C ASP A 323 -5.85 15.92 -12.22
N ARG A 324 -4.62 15.69 -11.72
CA ARG A 324 -4.27 15.62 -10.29
C ARG A 324 -5.10 14.58 -9.51
N ARG A 325 -5.35 13.41 -10.13
CA ARG A 325 -5.95 12.22 -9.51
C ARG A 325 -5.10 10.99 -9.80
N GLY A 326 -5.31 9.89 -9.08
CA GLY A 326 -4.57 8.65 -9.31
C GLY A 326 -4.69 8.09 -10.74
N PRO A 327 -3.72 7.31 -11.21
CA PRO A 327 -3.64 6.80 -12.58
C PRO A 327 -4.67 5.70 -12.90
N LEU A 328 -5.40 5.17 -11.90
CA LEU A 328 -6.33 4.05 -12.05
C LEU A 328 -5.65 2.81 -12.63
N ASN A 329 -4.55 2.42 -12.00
CA ASN A 329 -3.78 1.23 -12.36
C ASN A 329 -4.65 -0.03 -12.29
N VAL A 330 -4.32 -1.03 -13.12
CA VAL A 330 -5.01 -2.33 -13.14
C VAL A 330 -4.07 -3.39 -12.59
N LEU A 331 -4.43 -3.98 -11.46
CA LEU A 331 -3.66 -4.98 -10.75
C LEU A 331 -4.09 -6.38 -11.19
N GLY A 332 -3.13 -7.31 -11.16
CA GLY A 332 -3.33 -8.75 -11.37
C GLY A 332 -4.09 -9.42 -10.23
N GLY A 333 -3.67 -10.63 -9.86
CA GLY A 333 -4.28 -11.43 -8.79
C GLY A 333 -4.23 -10.72 -7.44
N ILE A 334 -5.40 -10.56 -6.82
CA ILE A 334 -5.53 -10.11 -5.42
C ILE A 334 -6.08 -11.26 -4.56
N PRO A 335 -5.97 -11.19 -3.22
CA PRO A 335 -6.61 -12.20 -2.39
C PRO A 335 -8.11 -12.21 -2.71
N THR A 336 -8.74 -13.38 -2.66
CA THR A 336 -10.15 -13.66 -3.04
C THR A 336 -10.46 -13.79 -4.53
N ILE A 337 -9.55 -13.36 -5.42
CA ILE A 337 -9.72 -13.54 -6.87
C ILE A 337 -8.75 -14.60 -7.39
N ASN A 338 -7.51 -14.57 -6.94
CA ASN A 338 -6.49 -15.54 -7.34
C ASN A 338 -5.58 -15.93 -6.16
N LEU A 339 -4.84 -17.02 -6.30
CA LEU A 339 -3.99 -17.60 -5.25
C LEU A 339 -2.53 -17.10 -5.31
N ASP A 340 -2.18 -16.36 -6.34
CA ASP A 340 -0.85 -15.86 -6.66
C ASP A 340 -0.64 -14.40 -6.21
N TYR A 341 -1.34 -13.96 -5.16
CA TYR A 341 -1.19 -12.58 -4.70
C TYR A 341 0.24 -12.27 -4.18
N SER A 342 0.69 -11.07 -4.51
CA SER A 342 1.84 -10.39 -3.91
C SER A 342 1.54 -8.89 -3.76
N PRO A 343 2.01 -8.23 -2.70
CA PRO A 343 2.02 -6.77 -2.65
C PRO A 343 3.16 -6.18 -3.48
N MET A 344 4.13 -6.99 -3.94
CA MET A 344 5.11 -6.53 -4.92
C MET A 344 4.47 -6.60 -6.30
N TRP A 345 4.50 -5.51 -7.04
CA TRP A 345 3.95 -5.43 -8.38
C TRP A 345 5.00 -4.98 -9.38
N ARG A 346 5.24 -5.80 -10.40
CA ARG A 346 6.05 -5.43 -11.55
C ARG A 346 5.22 -4.64 -12.56
N ILE A 347 5.75 -3.52 -12.99
CA ILE A 347 5.03 -2.57 -13.84
C ILE A 347 5.07 -3.01 -15.30
N PHE A 348 3.89 -3.16 -15.88
CA PHE A 348 3.62 -3.33 -17.30
C PHE A 348 3.10 -1.99 -17.83
N PRO A 349 3.96 -1.12 -18.37
CA PRO A 349 3.49 0.12 -18.94
C PRO A 349 2.71 -0.18 -20.22
N ALA A 350 1.48 0.35 -20.29
CA ALA A 350 0.56 0.13 -21.39
C ALA A 350 0.35 1.43 -22.18
N VAL A 351 0.70 1.39 -23.45
CA VAL A 351 0.58 2.53 -24.37
C VAL A 351 -0.41 2.16 -25.46
N TRP A 352 -1.51 2.92 -25.57
CA TRP A 352 -2.42 2.84 -26.71
C TRP A 352 -1.70 3.24 -27.99
N THR A 353 -1.80 2.43 -29.04
CA THR A 353 -1.20 2.77 -30.34
C THR A 353 -2.00 3.85 -31.05
N GLU A 354 -1.33 4.59 -31.94
CA GLU A 354 -1.98 5.58 -32.81
C GLU A 354 -3.13 4.97 -33.63
N GLU A 355 -2.99 3.73 -34.07
CA GLU A 355 -4.05 3.01 -34.77
C GLU A 355 -5.27 2.78 -33.86
N ALA A 356 -5.06 2.32 -32.63
CA ALA A 356 -6.13 2.10 -31.67
C ALA A 356 -6.86 3.41 -31.33
N ILE A 357 -6.10 4.51 -31.18
CA ILE A 357 -6.66 5.84 -30.92
C ILE A 357 -7.52 6.30 -32.10
N LYS A 358 -7.02 6.18 -33.35
CA LYS A 358 -7.79 6.54 -34.56
C LYS A 358 -9.07 5.72 -34.73
N LYS A 359 -9.05 4.45 -34.30
CA LYS A 359 -10.22 3.56 -34.30
C LYS A 359 -11.20 3.83 -33.15
N GLY A 360 -10.85 4.72 -32.22
CA GLY A 360 -11.69 5.05 -31.06
C GLY A 360 -11.63 4.01 -29.93
N TYR A 361 -10.62 3.15 -29.89
CA TYR A 361 -10.50 2.08 -28.89
C TYR A 361 -9.92 2.54 -27.55
N ARG A 362 -9.38 3.76 -27.47
CA ARG A 362 -8.81 4.32 -26.24
C ARG A 362 -9.90 4.63 -25.21
N ALA A 363 -10.35 3.57 -24.54
CA ALA A 363 -11.24 3.59 -23.41
C ALA A 363 -10.52 3.10 -22.15
N ARG A 364 -11.02 3.47 -20.97
CA ARG A 364 -10.49 2.94 -19.70
C ARG A 364 -10.61 1.42 -19.68
N MET A 365 -9.52 0.75 -19.31
CA MET A 365 -9.51 -0.70 -19.07
C MET A 365 -9.36 -0.98 -17.59
N SER A 366 -10.08 -1.98 -17.09
CA SER A 366 -10.10 -2.37 -15.67
C SER A 366 -9.85 -3.87 -15.48
N ASP A 367 -9.56 -4.59 -16.57
CA ASP A 367 -9.43 -6.04 -16.60
C ASP A 367 -8.10 -6.45 -17.23
N ALA A 368 -7.28 -7.18 -16.47
CA ALA A 368 -5.96 -7.63 -16.87
C ALA A 368 -6.00 -8.54 -18.12
N ILE A 369 -7.01 -9.41 -18.26
CA ILE A 369 -7.12 -10.33 -19.40
C ILE A 369 -7.46 -9.56 -20.67
N HIS A 370 -8.37 -8.59 -20.57
CA HIS A 370 -8.71 -7.75 -21.71
C HIS A 370 -7.52 -6.89 -22.16
N ILE A 371 -6.71 -6.37 -21.22
CA ILE A 371 -5.49 -5.62 -21.55
C ILE A 371 -4.51 -6.49 -22.35
N GLU A 372 -4.28 -7.73 -21.91
CA GLU A 372 -3.41 -8.68 -22.60
C GLU A 372 -3.93 -9.04 -23.99
N ASP A 373 -5.24 -9.25 -24.15
CA ASP A 373 -5.87 -9.48 -25.46
C ASP A 373 -5.70 -8.28 -26.41
N MET A 374 -5.84 -7.06 -25.91
CA MET A 374 -5.56 -5.84 -26.68
C MET A 374 -4.07 -5.68 -27.03
N GLY A 375 -3.19 -6.12 -26.14
CA GLY A 375 -1.75 -6.21 -26.39
C GLY A 375 -1.41 -7.22 -27.49
N ALA A 376 -2.00 -8.42 -27.43
CA ALA A 376 -1.84 -9.47 -28.43
C ALA A 376 -2.36 -9.06 -29.81
N LYS A 377 -3.43 -8.26 -29.86
CA LYS A 377 -3.96 -7.65 -31.08
C LYS A 377 -3.12 -6.46 -31.60
N GLY A 378 -2.11 -6.02 -30.85
CA GLY A 378 -1.22 -4.94 -31.22
C GLY A 378 -1.77 -3.52 -31.00
N TYR A 379 -2.90 -3.39 -30.28
CA TYR A 379 -3.52 -2.11 -29.96
C TYR A 379 -2.95 -1.46 -28.70
N ILE A 380 -2.30 -2.25 -27.85
CA ILE A 380 -1.53 -1.80 -26.70
C ILE A 380 -0.09 -2.30 -26.85
N ARG A 381 0.88 -1.44 -26.54
CA ARG A 381 2.32 -1.74 -26.59
C ARG A 381 3.01 -1.30 -25.31
N SER A 382 4.24 -1.77 -25.10
CA SER A 382 5.11 -1.23 -24.05
C SER A 382 5.68 0.14 -24.45
N LEU A 383 6.43 0.78 -23.55
CA LEU A 383 6.98 2.13 -23.73
C LEU A 383 7.85 2.28 -24.99
N ASP A 384 8.57 1.22 -25.36
CA ASP A 384 9.46 1.19 -26.53
C ASP A 384 8.74 0.81 -27.84
N GLY A 385 7.41 0.70 -27.82
CA GLY A 385 6.61 0.24 -28.96
C GLY A 385 6.62 -1.27 -29.17
N GLY A 386 7.40 -2.03 -28.37
CA GLY A 386 7.42 -3.49 -28.40
C GLY A 386 6.16 -4.11 -27.80
N SER A 387 6.13 -5.45 -27.74
CA SER A 387 5.07 -6.19 -27.07
C SER A 387 4.92 -5.73 -25.60
N LEU A 388 3.67 -5.72 -25.13
CA LEU A 388 3.34 -5.45 -23.73
C LEU A 388 4.11 -6.41 -22.83
N ARG A 389 4.83 -5.86 -21.84
CA ARG A 389 5.71 -6.62 -20.93
C ARG A 389 6.12 -5.76 -19.73
N ALA A 390 6.61 -6.41 -18.69
CA ALA A 390 7.26 -5.75 -17.56
C ALA A 390 8.58 -5.06 -17.99
N VAL A 391 8.92 -3.95 -17.33
CA VAL A 391 10.09 -3.11 -17.70
C VAL A 391 11.13 -2.94 -16.59
N GLY A 392 11.10 -3.76 -15.53
CA GLY A 392 12.11 -3.73 -14.46
C GLY A 392 11.77 -2.85 -13.26
N PHE A 393 10.61 -2.18 -13.28
CA PHE A 393 10.13 -1.40 -12.15
C PHE A 393 9.19 -2.23 -11.28
N ILE A 394 9.40 -2.16 -9.97
CA ILE A 394 8.61 -2.81 -8.93
C ILE A 394 8.05 -1.75 -7.97
N VAL A 395 6.78 -1.90 -7.60
CA VAL A 395 6.12 -1.12 -6.56
C VAL A 395 5.58 -2.03 -5.45
N ASN A 396 5.63 -1.58 -4.21
CA ASN A 396 4.97 -2.23 -3.08
C ASN A 396 3.58 -1.61 -2.90
N CYS A 397 2.55 -2.33 -3.32
CA CYS A 397 1.17 -1.86 -3.27
C CYS A 397 0.20 -2.85 -2.58
N PRO A 398 0.21 -3.00 -1.24
CA PRO A 398 -0.70 -3.89 -0.54
C PRO A 398 -2.17 -3.54 -0.75
N VAL A 399 -2.99 -4.53 -1.10
CA VAL A 399 -4.43 -4.30 -1.33
C VAL A 399 -5.18 -4.30 0.00
N VAL A 400 -5.96 -3.25 0.25
CA VAL A 400 -6.66 -3.07 1.53
C VAL A 400 -8.12 -3.50 1.41
N TYR A 401 -8.80 -3.06 0.37
CA TYR A 401 -10.23 -3.21 0.24
C TYR A 401 -10.65 -3.42 -1.21
N ARG A 402 -11.47 -4.44 -1.44
CA ARG A 402 -12.23 -4.60 -2.67
C ARG A 402 -13.54 -3.86 -2.50
N VAL A 403 -13.78 -2.85 -3.33
CA VAL A 403 -14.93 -1.95 -3.21
C VAL A 403 -16.20 -2.66 -3.64
N ASN A 404 -16.18 -3.09 -4.90
CA ASN A 404 -17.28 -3.60 -5.73
C ASN A 404 -18.63 -2.89 -5.56
#